data_AF-A0A088GK52-F1
#
_entry.id   AF-A0A088GK52-F1
#
_cell.length_a   1.000
_cell.length_b   1.000
_cell.length_c   1.000
_cell.angle_alpha   90.00
_cell.angle_beta   90.00
_cell.angle_gamma   90.00
#
_symmetry.space_group_name_H-M   'P 1'
#
loop_
_entity.id
_entity.type
_entity.pdbx_description
1 polymer ?
#
loop_
_entity_poly.entity_id
_entity_poly.type
_entity_poly.pdbx_seq_one_letter_code
_entity_poly.pdbx_strand_id
1 'polypeptide(L)'
;MKFVKKVIFVILGLGLLALGAAILSASGVGVDPYTAMNLGIGQVTGLGLGTAQLLVNVVLFVFVILNRPSVIGLGTAINIVFVGYAVQFFSGILNNGPLNLQANYFVMALGLVVGILVYALGITMYVDAGLGQAPYEAVAPILSDKLGTTYSMVRTTQDVLVLALALVCAGFTYVGIGTIICAVGTGSLITAWRKVLPGV
;
A
#
# COMPACT_ATOMS: atom_id res chain seq x y z
N MET A 1 -6.13 28.78 -2.63
CA MET A 1 -4.94 28.18 -1.95
C MET A 1 -5.17 26.79 -1.32
N LYS A 2 -6.38 26.20 -1.33
CA LYS A 2 -6.63 24.86 -0.73
C LYS A 2 -6.20 23.66 -1.60
N PHE A 3 -6.27 23.79 -2.93
CA PHE A 3 -5.99 22.69 -3.86
C PHE A 3 -4.50 22.32 -3.95
N VAL A 4 -3.61 23.31 -4.10
CA VAL A 4 -2.15 23.08 -4.19
C VAL A 4 -1.62 22.38 -2.94
N LYS A 5 -2.07 22.78 -1.74
CA LYS A 5 -1.72 22.09 -0.50
C LYS A 5 -2.15 20.62 -0.53
N LYS A 6 -3.39 20.33 -0.91
CA LYS A 6 -3.88 18.95 -1.02
C LYS A 6 -3.07 18.11 -2.02
N VAL A 7 -2.69 18.69 -3.16
CA VAL A 7 -1.84 18.00 -4.15
C VAL A 7 -0.47 17.68 -3.57
N ILE A 8 0.16 18.62 -2.85
CA ILE A 8 1.43 18.39 -2.17
C ILE A 8 1.30 17.27 -1.14
N PHE A 9 0.23 17.25 -0.33
CA PHE A 9 -0.03 16.17 0.63
C PHE A 9 -0.23 14.81 -0.04
N VAL A 10 -0.92 14.76 -1.19
CA VAL A 10 -1.02 13.53 -1.98
C VAL A 10 0.35 13.08 -2.46
N ILE A 11 1.14 13.95 -3.09
CA ILE A 11 2.46 13.57 -3.62
C ILE A 11 3.39 13.10 -2.49
N LEU A 12 3.43 13.82 -1.37
CA LEU A 12 4.21 13.43 -0.20
C LEU A 12 3.70 12.12 0.41
N GLY A 13 2.39 11.95 0.55
CA GLY A 13 1.77 10.73 1.07
C GLY A 13 2.06 9.52 0.20
N LEU A 14 1.93 9.65 -1.13
CA LEU A 14 2.28 8.60 -2.09
C LEU A 14 3.79 8.30 -2.08
N GLY A 15 4.63 9.32 -1.90
CA GLY A 15 6.07 9.15 -1.74
C GLY A 15 6.43 8.38 -0.47
N LEU A 16 5.82 8.71 0.66
CA LEU A 16 6.00 7.99 1.93
C LEU A 16 5.45 6.56 1.85
N LEU A 17 4.29 6.36 1.24
CA LEU A 17 3.74 5.03 0.98
C LEU A 17 4.74 4.20 0.17
N ALA A 18 5.24 4.75 -0.94
CA ALA A 18 6.19 4.04 -1.80
C ALA A 18 7.52 3.77 -1.09
N LEU A 19 8.01 4.71 -0.29
CA LEU A 19 9.22 4.56 0.52
C LEU A 19 9.05 3.47 1.58
N GLY A 20 7.93 3.45 2.31
CA GLY A 20 7.64 2.43 3.31
C GLY A 20 7.57 1.03 2.72
N ALA A 21 6.89 0.88 1.57
CA ALA A 21 6.86 -0.37 0.82
C ALA A 21 8.26 -0.80 0.33
N ALA A 22 9.06 0.15 -0.15
CA ALA A 22 10.43 -0.11 -0.59
C ALA A 22 11.35 -0.52 0.57
N ILE A 23 11.22 0.09 1.75
CA ILE A 23 11.97 -0.29 2.97
C ILE A 23 11.62 -1.72 3.36
N LEU A 24 10.33 -2.07 3.36
CA LEU A 24 9.88 -3.44 3.65
C LEU A 24 10.51 -4.42 2.67
N SER A 25 10.43 -4.14 1.37
CA SER A 25 11.04 -4.97 0.33
C SER A 25 12.55 -5.12 0.50
N ALA A 26 13.27 -4.02 0.75
CA ALA A 26 14.73 -4.02 0.85
C ALA A 26 15.23 -4.71 2.13
N SER A 27 14.46 -4.64 3.22
CA SER A 27 14.79 -5.31 4.48
C SER A 27 14.66 -6.84 4.44
N GLY A 28 14.10 -7.41 3.36
CA GLY A 28 14.00 -8.87 3.17
C GLY A 28 13.01 -9.56 4.13
N VAL A 29 12.25 -8.80 4.93
CA VAL A 29 11.24 -9.33 5.86
C VAL A 29 9.90 -9.65 5.20
N GLY A 30 9.78 -9.35 3.91
CA GLY A 30 8.55 -9.39 3.12
C GLY A 30 8.08 -7.99 2.72
N VAL A 31 7.06 -7.92 1.87
CA VAL A 31 6.45 -6.67 1.41
C VAL A 31 5.03 -6.51 1.98
N ASP A 32 4.34 -5.40 1.71
CA ASP A 32 2.92 -5.29 2.05
C ASP A 32 2.08 -6.29 1.19
N PRO A 33 0.90 -6.72 1.67
CA PRO A 33 0.11 -7.75 0.99
C PRO A 33 -0.26 -7.39 -0.44
N TYR A 34 -0.57 -6.12 -0.70
CA TYR A 34 -0.93 -5.64 -2.03
C TYR A 34 0.26 -5.71 -2.98
N THR A 35 1.44 -5.28 -2.55
CA THR A 35 2.67 -5.43 -3.32
C THR A 35 3.04 -6.91 -3.49
N ALA A 36 2.86 -7.77 -2.48
CA ALA A 36 3.12 -9.21 -2.56
C ALA A 36 2.26 -9.86 -3.65
N MET A 37 0.97 -9.53 -3.69
CA MET A 37 0.05 -10.03 -4.72
C MET A 37 0.48 -9.55 -6.12
N ASN A 38 0.81 -8.28 -6.28
CA ASN A 38 1.24 -7.74 -7.57
C ASN A 38 2.57 -8.33 -8.05
N LEU A 39 3.53 -8.53 -7.15
CA LEU A 39 4.77 -9.25 -7.45
C LEU A 39 4.50 -10.71 -7.83
N GLY A 40 3.59 -11.39 -7.11
CA GLY A 40 3.26 -12.77 -7.41
C GLY A 40 2.51 -12.96 -8.72
N ILE A 41 1.57 -12.07 -9.04
CA ILE A 41 0.95 -12.02 -10.37
C ILE A 41 2.03 -11.76 -11.43
N GLY A 42 2.92 -10.79 -11.19
CA GLY A 42 4.04 -10.49 -12.07
C GLY A 42 4.95 -11.69 -12.33
N GLN A 43 5.21 -12.53 -11.33
CA GLN A 43 5.99 -13.76 -11.46
C GLN A 43 5.29 -14.79 -12.36
N VAL A 44 3.97 -14.93 -12.26
CA VAL A 44 3.19 -15.86 -13.08
C VAL A 44 3.01 -15.35 -14.52
N THR A 45 2.81 -14.04 -14.71
CA THR A 45 2.51 -13.45 -16.02
C THR A 45 3.72 -12.86 -16.75
N GLY A 46 4.88 -12.77 -16.09
CA GLY A 46 6.08 -12.08 -16.61
C GLY A 46 5.96 -10.56 -16.65
N LEU A 47 4.99 -9.97 -15.92
CA LEU A 47 4.75 -8.53 -15.92
C LEU A 47 5.55 -7.85 -14.80
N GLY A 48 6.01 -6.62 -15.03
CA GLY A 48 6.61 -5.80 -13.98
C GLY A 48 5.58 -5.41 -12.91
N LEU A 49 6.05 -5.15 -11.68
CA LEU A 49 5.23 -4.76 -10.52
C LEU A 49 4.23 -3.66 -10.86
N GLY A 50 4.69 -2.61 -11.54
CA GLY A 50 3.85 -1.45 -11.91
C GLY A 50 2.73 -1.81 -12.88
N THR A 51 2.99 -2.69 -13.85
CA THR A 51 1.98 -3.15 -14.81
C THR A 51 0.97 -4.09 -14.16
N ALA A 52 1.43 -5.01 -13.31
CA ALA A 52 0.54 -5.88 -12.53
C ALA A 52 -0.38 -5.05 -11.62
N GLN A 53 0.18 -4.08 -10.90
CA GLN A 53 -0.56 -3.15 -10.04
C GLN A 53 -1.56 -2.32 -10.83
N LEU A 54 -1.20 -1.85 -12.03
CA LEU A 54 -2.11 -1.13 -12.92
C LEU A 54 -3.31 -2.00 -13.29
N LEU A 55 -3.09 -3.24 -13.73
CA LEU A 55 -4.16 -4.16 -14.14
C LEU A 55 -5.11 -4.50 -12.97
N VAL A 56 -4.55 -4.83 -11.81
CA VAL A 56 -5.36 -5.10 -10.60
C VAL A 56 -6.19 -3.87 -10.23
N ASN A 57 -5.58 -2.68 -10.25
CA ASN A 57 -6.29 -1.45 -9.98
C ASN A 57 -7.40 -1.18 -10.99
N VAL A 58 -7.23 -1.51 -12.28
CA VAL A 58 -8.30 -1.37 -13.30
C VAL A 58 -9.51 -2.27 -12.95
N VAL A 59 -9.27 -3.51 -12.53
CA VAL A 59 -10.35 -4.42 -12.10
C VAL A 59 -11.08 -3.86 -10.87
N LEU A 60 -10.33 -3.40 -9.86
CA LEU A 60 -10.89 -2.78 -8.67
C LEU A 60 -11.58 -1.45 -8.98
N PHE A 61 -11.11 -0.71 -9.98
CA PHE A 61 -11.70 0.56 -10.41
C PHE A 61 -13.12 0.38 -10.92
N VAL A 62 -13.39 -0.69 -11.67
CA VAL A 62 -14.76 -1.03 -12.11
C VAL A 62 -15.65 -1.28 -10.91
N PHE A 63 -15.18 -2.06 -9.92
CA PHE A 63 -15.93 -2.29 -8.68
C PHE A 63 -16.22 -0.99 -7.92
N VAL A 64 -15.22 -0.10 -7.80
CA VAL A 64 -15.38 1.18 -7.08
C VAL A 64 -16.33 2.12 -7.82
N ILE A 65 -16.28 2.21 -9.15
CA ILE A 65 -17.23 3.04 -9.93
C ILE A 65 -18.67 2.58 -9.71
N LEU A 66 -18.92 1.27 -9.73
CA LEU A 66 -20.27 0.74 -9.57
C LEU A 66 -20.86 0.97 -8.18
N ASN A 67 -20.02 1.10 -7.15
CA ASN A 67 -20.46 1.22 -5.77
C ASN A 67 -20.39 2.65 -5.22
N ARG A 68 -19.32 3.39 -5.54
CA ARG A 68 -19.07 4.74 -5.02
C ARG A 68 -18.16 5.53 -5.96
N PRO A 69 -18.67 6.07 -7.08
CA PRO A 69 -17.85 6.81 -8.03
C PRO A 69 -17.29 8.11 -7.44
N SER A 70 -17.88 8.64 -6.36
CA SER A 70 -17.46 9.89 -5.71
C SER A 70 -16.11 9.82 -4.99
N VAL A 71 -15.55 8.63 -4.73
CA VAL A 71 -14.22 8.49 -4.12
C VAL A 71 -13.08 8.48 -5.15
N ILE A 72 -13.41 8.53 -6.44
CA ILE A 72 -12.45 8.59 -7.54
C ILE A 72 -12.15 10.05 -7.86
N GLY A 73 -10.87 10.38 -7.95
CA GLY A 73 -10.42 11.73 -8.29
C GLY A 73 -9.01 11.75 -8.88
N LEU A 74 -8.41 12.93 -8.97
CA LEU A 74 -7.04 13.10 -9.48
C LEU A 74 -6.01 12.28 -8.70
N GLY A 75 -6.19 12.14 -7.38
CA GLY A 75 -5.34 11.31 -6.52
C GLY A 75 -5.36 9.82 -6.89
N THR A 76 -6.51 9.32 -7.36
CA THR A 76 -6.67 7.94 -7.86
C THR A 76 -5.81 7.70 -9.09
N ALA A 77 -5.87 8.60 -10.08
CA ALA A 77 -5.08 8.49 -11.31
C ALA A 77 -3.58 8.58 -11.02
N ILE A 78 -3.17 9.52 -10.16
CA ILE A 78 -1.77 9.67 -9.75
C ILE A 78 -1.31 8.42 -9.01
N ASN A 79 -2.10 7.85 -8.10
CA ASN A 79 -1.69 6.65 -7.38
C ASN A 79 -1.51 5.44 -8.31
N ILE A 80 -2.53 5.16 -9.13
CA ILE A 80 -2.56 4.01 -10.05
C ILE A 80 -1.33 4.00 -10.96
N VAL A 81 -0.91 5.16 -11.46
CA VAL A 81 0.24 5.27 -12.34
C VAL A 81 1.54 5.37 -11.54
N PHE A 82 1.62 6.28 -10.56
CA PHE A 82 2.90 6.71 -9.99
C PHE A 82 3.43 5.81 -8.88
N VAL A 83 2.56 5.19 -8.08
CA VAL A 83 3.00 4.44 -6.88
C VAL A 83 3.83 3.21 -7.27
N GLY A 84 3.39 2.43 -8.24
CA GLY A 84 4.11 1.22 -8.66
C GLY A 84 5.52 1.51 -9.19
N TYR A 85 5.68 2.61 -9.93
CA TYR A 85 7.01 3.06 -10.38
C TYR A 85 7.83 3.68 -9.25
N ALA A 86 7.20 4.45 -8.36
CA ALA A 86 7.88 5.02 -7.19
C ALA A 86 8.43 3.92 -6.28
N VAL A 87 7.66 2.86 -6.02
CA VAL A 87 8.11 1.70 -5.23
C VAL A 87 9.32 1.04 -5.91
N GLN A 88 9.27 0.80 -7.22
CA GLN A 88 10.40 0.23 -7.97
C GLN A 88 11.65 1.12 -7.89
N PHE A 89 11.46 2.44 -8.04
CA PHE A 89 12.55 3.42 -7.97
C PHE A 89 13.21 3.44 -6.59
N PHE A 90 12.41 3.58 -5.51
CA PHE A 90 12.94 3.57 -4.15
C PHE A 90 13.56 2.22 -3.78
N SER A 91 12.96 1.12 -4.20
CA SER A 91 13.52 -0.23 -3.97
C SER A 91 14.86 -0.39 -4.70
N GLY A 92 14.97 0.11 -5.93
CA GLY A 92 16.23 0.11 -6.68
C GLY A 92 17.33 0.94 -5.99
N ILE A 93 16.98 2.09 -5.42
CA ILE A 93 17.93 2.92 -4.65
C ILE A 93 18.36 2.22 -3.36
N LEU A 94 17.42 1.65 -2.61
CA LEU A 94 17.73 1.00 -1.33
C LEU A 94 18.54 -0.29 -1.53
N ASN A 95 18.26 -1.06 -2.58
CA ASN A 95 18.99 -2.30 -2.87
C ASN A 95 20.39 -2.04 -3.46
N ASN A 96 20.59 -0.97 -4.23
CA ASN A 96 21.89 -0.62 -4.83
C ASN A 96 22.68 0.42 -4.01
N GLY A 97 22.10 0.90 -2.90
CA GLY A 97 22.71 1.91 -2.04
C GLY A 97 23.70 1.31 -1.03
N PRO A 98 24.44 2.17 -0.30
CA PRO A 98 25.38 1.73 0.74
C PRO A 98 24.70 1.14 1.98
N LEU A 99 23.37 1.31 2.12
CA LEU A 99 22.58 0.79 3.23
C LEU A 99 22.17 -0.66 2.96
N ASN A 100 22.94 -1.61 3.50
CA ASN A 100 22.52 -3.01 3.51
C ASN A 100 21.51 -3.25 4.64
N LEU A 101 20.21 -3.17 4.30
CA LEU A 101 19.12 -3.41 5.25
C LEU A 101 18.99 -4.87 5.69
N GLN A 102 19.72 -5.78 5.04
CA GLN A 102 19.80 -7.21 5.36
C GLN A 102 21.09 -7.56 6.13
N ALA A 103 21.87 -6.56 6.57
CA ALA A 103 23.14 -6.80 7.24
C ALA A 103 23.01 -7.54 8.59
N ASN A 104 21.91 -7.34 9.33
CA ASN A 104 21.67 -7.99 10.61
C ASN A 104 20.16 -8.06 10.91
N TYR A 105 19.70 -9.09 11.61
CA TYR A 105 18.34 -9.25 12.12
C TYR A 105 17.80 -8.01 12.85
N PHE A 106 18.65 -7.27 13.58
CA PHE A 106 18.24 -6.02 14.22
C PHE A 106 17.86 -4.92 13.20
N VAL A 107 18.63 -4.78 12.12
CA VAL A 107 18.36 -3.81 11.05
C VAL A 107 17.11 -4.22 10.27
N MET A 108 16.92 -5.52 10.03
CA MET A 108 15.72 -6.05 9.40
C MET A 108 14.47 -5.77 10.25
N ALA A 109 14.53 -5.99 11.57
CA ALA A 109 13.42 -5.71 12.48
C ALA A 109 13.09 -4.20 12.54
N LEU A 110 14.11 -3.35 12.57
CA LEU A 110 13.91 -1.89 12.47
C LEU A 110 13.30 -1.50 11.11
N GLY A 111 13.77 -2.09 10.02
CA GLY A 111 13.22 -1.89 8.68
C GLY A 111 11.74 -2.27 8.60
N LEU A 112 11.35 -3.37 9.23
CA LEU A 112 9.96 -3.79 9.34
C LEU A 112 9.10 -2.75 10.06
N VAL A 113 9.52 -2.33 11.26
CA VAL A 113 8.76 -1.38 12.08
C VAL A 113 8.67 -0.02 11.40
N VAL A 114 9.80 0.52 10.94
CA VAL A 114 9.85 1.82 10.26
C VAL A 114 9.08 1.76 8.94
N GLY A 115 9.28 0.70 8.14
CA GLY A 115 8.61 0.51 6.86
C GLY A 115 7.09 0.49 7.00
N ILE A 116 6.54 -0.29 7.95
CA ILE A 116 5.11 -0.33 8.24
C ILE A 116 4.56 1.02 8.71
N LEU A 117 5.28 1.70 9.62
CA LEU A 117 4.83 2.98 10.15
C LEU A 117 4.79 4.06 9.07
N VAL A 118 5.85 4.14 8.26
CA VAL A 118 5.97 5.09 7.14
C VAL A 118 4.95 4.77 6.04
N TYR A 119 4.72 3.50 5.75
CA TYR A 119 3.71 3.04 4.80
C TYR A 119 2.30 3.45 5.24
N ALA A 120 1.91 3.13 6.48
CA ALA A 120 0.60 3.48 7.02
C ALA A 120 0.38 5.01 7.14
N LEU A 121 1.43 5.75 7.49
CA LEU A 121 1.43 7.21 7.50
C LEU A 121 1.19 7.77 6.09
N GLY A 122 1.91 7.26 5.08
CA GLY A 122 1.74 7.65 3.68
C GLY A 122 0.33 7.38 3.16
N ILE A 123 -0.24 6.22 3.47
CA ILE A 123 -1.65 5.91 3.17
C ILE A 123 -2.57 6.96 3.78
N THR A 124 -2.42 7.23 5.07
CA THR A 124 -3.29 8.16 5.80
C THR A 124 -3.23 9.57 5.21
N MET A 125 -2.02 10.09 4.97
CA MET A 125 -1.83 11.44 4.40
C MET A 125 -2.43 11.60 3.01
N TYR A 126 -2.28 10.60 2.13
CA TYR A 126 -2.83 10.70 0.78
C TYR A 126 -4.36 10.56 0.78
N VAL A 127 -4.90 9.64 1.59
CA VAL A 127 -6.35 9.43 1.67
C VAL A 127 -7.05 10.65 2.26
N ASP A 128 -6.53 11.19 3.35
CA ASP A 128 -7.18 12.29 4.08
C ASP A 128 -7.10 13.62 3.32
N ALA A 129 -6.13 13.80 2.40
CA ALA A 129 -6.09 14.95 1.49
C ALA A 129 -7.35 15.08 0.61
N GLY A 130 -8.09 13.98 0.41
CA GLY A 130 -9.43 14.00 -0.19
C GLY A 130 -9.46 14.40 -1.66
N LEU A 131 -8.39 14.11 -2.42
CA LEU A 131 -8.33 14.30 -3.88
C LEU A 131 -8.65 13.04 -4.68
N GLY A 132 -9.15 12.00 -4.01
CA GLY A 132 -9.42 10.68 -4.59
C GLY A 132 -8.55 9.60 -3.98
N GLN A 133 -9.11 8.41 -3.80
CA GLN A 133 -8.45 7.24 -3.22
C GLN A 133 -8.15 6.22 -4.33
N ALA A 134 -7.04 5.50 -4.23
CA ALA A 134 -6.81 4.38 -5.12
C ALA A 134 -7.88 3.30 -4.91
N PRO A 135 -8.20 2.52 -5.96
CA PRO A 135 -9.30 1.58 -5.90
C PRO A 135 -9.14 0.56 -4.77
N TYR A 136 -7.92 0.09 -4.54
CA TYR A 136 -7.59 -0.82 -3.46
C TYR A 136 -7.92 -0.25 -2.08
N GLU A 137 -7.56 0.99 -1.80
CA GLU A 137 -7.85 1.66 -0.54
C GLU A 137 -9.32 2.06 -0.40
N ALA A 138 -10.02 2.25 -1.52
CA ALA A 138 -11.46 2.56 -1.55
C ALA A 138 -12.36 1.36 -1.24
N VAL A 139 -11.90 0.12 -1.44
CA VAL A 139 -12.69 -1.10 -1.15
C VAL A 139 -13.06 -1.21 0.33
N ALA A 140 -12.09 -1.08 1.23
CA ALA A 140 -12.31 -1.19 2.68
C ALA A 140 -13.37 -0.22 3.24
N PRO A 141 -13.35 1.11 2.94
CA PRO A 141 -14.38 2.02 3.42
C PRO A 141 -15.75 1.77 2.76
N ILE A 142 -15.80 1.39 1.48
CA ILE A 142 -17.08 1.05 0.81
C ILE A 142 -17.72 -0.17 1.47
N LEU A 143 -16.95 -1.22 1.73
CA LEU A 143 -17.44 -2.44 2.38
C LEU A 143 -17.77 -2.21 3.85
N SER A 144 -16.98 -1.41 4.57
CA SER A 144 -17.25 -1.00 5.95
C SER A 144 -18.61 -0.29 6.08
N ASP A 145 -18.91 0.64 5.18
CA ASP A 145 -20.20 1.35 5.16
C ASP A 145 -21.37 0.40 4.82
N LYS A 146 -21.16 -0.57 3.93
CA LYS A 146 -22.21 -1.55 3.55
C LYS A 146 -22.47 -2.62 4.61
N LEU A 147 -21.43 -3.08 5.30
CA LEU A 147 -21.50 -4.15 6.29
C LEU A 147 -21.80 -3.61 7.70
N GLY A 148 -21.67 -2.30 7.93
CA GLY A 148 -21.85 -1.68 9.25
C GLY A 148 -20.75 -2.06 10.24
N THR A 149 -19.60 -2.55 9.76
CA THR A 149 -18.47 -3.01 10.57
C THR A 149 -17.31 -2.00 10.55
N THR A 150 -16.41 -2.07 11.52
CA THR A 150 -15.24 -1.18 11.63
C THR A 150 -14.30 -1.29 10.42
N TYR A 151 -13.81 -0.14 9.92
CA TYR A 151 -12.82 -0.05 8.83
C TYR A 151 -11.62 -0.99 9.02
N SER A 152 -11.05 -1.04 10.23
CA SER A 152 -9.88 -1.88 10.52
C SER A 152 -10.16 -3.37 10.25
N MET A 153 -11.33 -3.88 10.64
CA MET A 153 -11.70 -5.29 10.45
C MET A 153 -11.85 -5.65 8.96
N VAL A 154 -12.51 -4.78 8.19
CA VAL A 154 -12.67 -4.97 6.75
C VAL A 154 -11.33 -4.87 6.04
N ARG A 155 -10.48 -3.90 6.43
CA ARG A 155 -9.15 -3.74 5.85
C ARG A 155 -8.25 -4.93 6.13
N THR A 156 -8.24 -5.43 7.36
CA THR A 156 -7.49 -6.66 7.71
C THR A 156 -8.00 -7.86 6.94
N THR A 157 -9.33 -8.02 6.79
CA THR A 157 -9.90 -9.14 6.02
C THR A 157 -9.49 -9.06 4.54
N GLN A 158 -9.58 -7.86 3.95
CA GLN A 158 -9.11 -7.60 2.59
C GLN A 158 -7.62 -7.94 2.44
N ASP A 159 -6.78 -7.44 3.33
CA ASP A 159 -5.32 -7.65 3.27
C ASP A 159 -4.97 -9.13 3.49
N VAL A 160 -5.71 -9.88 4.31
CA VAL A 160 -5.53 -11.34 4.50
C VAL A 160 -5.95 -12.13 3.27
N LEU A 161 -7.05 -11.75 2.59
CA LEU A 161 -7.45 -12.40 1.34
C LEU A 161 -6.40 -12.17 0.24
N VAL A 162 -5.88 -10.95 0.15
CA VAL A 162 -4.84 -10.58 -0.81
C VAL A 162 -3.51 -11.28 -0.49
N LEU A 163 -3.17 -11.42 0.79
CA LEU A 163 -2.04 -12.24 1.24
C LEU A 163 -2.20 -13.70 0.80
N ALA A 164 -3.39 -14.28 0.95
CA ALA A 164 -3.66 -15.65 0.50
C ALA A 164 -3.50 -15.80 -1.02
N LEU A 165 -3.97 -14.82 -1.81
CA LEU A 165 -3.74 -14.80 -3.26
C LEU A 165 -2.24 -14.70 -3.60
N ALA A 166 -1.49 -13.86 -2.89
CA ALA A 166 -0.05 -13.74 -3.06
C ALA A 166 0.67 -15.08 -2.78
N LEU A 167 0.28 -15.78 -1.71
CA LEU A 167 0.78 -17.11 -1.38
C LEU A 167 0.46 -18.14 -2.46
N VAL A 168 -0.71 -18.08 -3.09
CA VAL A 168 -1.08 -18.99 -4.19
C VAL A 168 -0.26 -18.69 -5.46
N CYS A 169 -0.04 -17.42 -5.77
CA CYS A 169 0.67 -17.04 -7.01
C CYS A 169 2.20 -17.19 -6.91
N ALA A 170 2.81 -16.86 -5.77
CA ALA A 170 4.27 -16.82 -5.61
C ALA A 170 4.79 -17.59 -4.39
N GLY A 171 3.93 -18.30 -3.66
CA GLY A 171 4.35 -18.98 -2.44
C GLY A 171 4.94 -18.01 -1.42
N PHE A 172 6.00 -18.46 -0.74
CA PHE A 172 6.72 -17.68 0.26
C PHE A 172 7.86 -16.83 -0.34
N THR A 173 7.94 -16.69 -1.67
CA THR A 173 9.02 -15.92 -2.31
C THR A 173 8.95 -14.43 -1.95
N TYR A 174 7.74 -13.86 -1.90
CA TYR A 174 7.52 -12.44 -1.53
C TYR A 174 6.77 -12.27 -0.20
N VAL A 175 6.22 -13.37 0.33
CA VAL A 175 5.45 -13.37 1.57
C VAL A 175 6.33 -13.77 2.74
N GLY A 176 6.66 -12.79 3.58
CA GLY A 176 7.44 -12.99 4.80
C GLY A 176 6.65 -12.65 6.07
N ILE A 177 7.31 -12.73 7.23
CA ILE A 177 6.73 -12.33 8.52
C ILE A 177 6.24 -10.88 8.48
N GLY A 178 6.99 -9.99 7.82
CA GLY A 178 6.59 -8.60 7.63
C GLY A 178 5.29 -8.45 6.86
N THR A 179 5.04 -9.28 5.86
CA THR A 179 3.80 -9.29 5.08
C THR A 179 2.60 -9.68 5.93
N ILE A 180 2.76 -10.69 6.79
CA ILE A 180 1.71 -11.13 7.73
C ILE A 180 1.41 -10.01 8.73
N ILE A 181 2.44 -9.41 9.32
CA ILE A 181 2.29 -8.28 10.26
C ILE A 181 1.63 -7.08 9.56
N CYS A 182 2.00 -6.79 8.31
CA CYS A 182 1.33 -5.76 7.50
C CYS A 182 -0.15 -6.12 7.31
N ALA A 183 -0.49 -7.36 6.97
CA ALA A 183 -1.87 -7.74 6.68
C ALA A 183 -2.80 -7.53 7.90
N VAL A 184 -2.33 -7.86 9.10
CA VAL A 184 -3.12 -7.70 10.31
C VAL A 184 -3.02 -6.30 10.92
N GLY A 185 -1.87 -5.64 10.78
CA GLY A 185 -1.56 -4.39 11.46
C GLY A 185 -1.94 -3.13 10.69
N THR A 186 -1.91 -3.15 9.36
CA THR A 186 -2.05 -1.95 8.52
C THR A 186 -3.38 -1.21 8.76
N GLY A 187 -4.50 -1.94 8.82
CA GLY A 187 -5.81 -1.34 9.10
C GLY A 187 -5.89 -0.60 10.45
N SER A 188 -5.31 -1.19 11.50
CA SER A 188 -5.27 -0.60 12.84
C SER A 188 -4.31 0.59 12.90
N LEU A 189 -3.15 0.52 12.22
CA LEU A 189 -2.18 1.60 12.16
C LEU A 189 -2.69 2.81 11.37
N ILE A 190 -3.39 2.61 10.26
CA ILE A 190 -4.04 3.70 9.53
C ILE A 190 -5.07 4.38 10.44
N THR A 191 -5.85 3.60 11.19
CA THR A 191 -6.82 4.15 12.14
C THR A 191 -6.14 4.93 13.27
N ALA A 192 -4.99 4.47 13.76
CA ALA A 192 -4.20 5.18 14.76
C ALA A 192 -3.63 6.50 14.20
N TRP A 193 -3.06 6.47 12.99
CA TRP A 193 -2.54 7.66 12.32
C TRP A 193 -3.62 8.70 12.05
N ARG A 194 -4.82 8.29 11.65
CA ARG A 194 -5.98 9.20 11.49
C ARG A 194 -6.35 9.94 12.77
N LYS A 195 -6.17 9.31 13.94
CA LYS A 195 -6.39 9.98 15.23
C LYS A 195 -5.30 11.00 15.57
N VAL A 196 -4.07 10.75 15.12
CA VAL A 196 -2.90 11.62 15.35
C VAL A 196 -2.86 12.78 14.34
N LEU A 197 -3.34 12.57 13.12
CA LEU A 197 -3.43 13.54 12.04
C LEU A 197 -4.89 13.86 11.67
N PRO A 198 -5.73 14.34 12.61
CA PRO A 198 -7.10 14.69 12.28
C PRO A 198 -7.12 15.93 11.38
N GLY A 199 -7.40 15.72 10.09
CA GLY A 199 -7.79 16.80 9.17
C GLY A 199 -6.66 17.61 8.56
N VAL A 200 -5.83 16.95 7.74
CA VAL A 200 -5.19 17.65 6.60
C VAL A 200 -6.26 18.15 5.61
#